data_AF-A0A1V5TF96-F1
#
_entry.id   AF-A0A1V5TF96-F1
#
_cell.length_a   1.000
_cell.length_b   1.000
_cell.length_c   1.000
_cell.angle_alpha   90.00
_cell.angle_beta   90.00
_cell.angle_gamma   90.00
#
_symmetry.space_group_name_H-M   'P 1'
#
loop_
_entity.id
_entity.type
_entity.pdbx_description
1 polymer ?
#
loop_
_entity_poly.entity_id
_entity_poly.type
_entity_poly.pdbx_seq_one_letter_code
_entity_poly.pdbx_strand_id
1 'polypeptide(L)'
;MKTRLFAGRSYLLVAISILFLLMISTTMAQNHRLTDLCNHKYAKQNLITALHSSNAGVRESAVYLIGKYRFIDFEDELIKQLQVESEADIKILIGLAFFRMNSEKGMKELKEISDHDQNIKVKRMSQAICKEFFENNSDNKVTAQ
;
A
#
# COMPACT_ATOMS: atom_id res chain seq x y z
N MET A 1 -16.70 39.45 52.30
CA MET A 1 -15.45 39.39 51.50
C MET A 1 -15.17 37.98 50.92
N LYS A 2 -16.19 37.24 50.44
CA LYS A 2 -16.03 35.87 49.87
C LYS A 2 -16.47 35.75 48.40
N THR A 3 -17.18 36.75 47.87
CA THR A 3 -17.77 36.72 46.52
C THR A 3 -16.75 36.96 45.41
N ARG A 4 -15.74 37.81 45.64
CA ARG A 4 -14.68 38.09 44.65
C ARG A 4 -13.70 36.93 44.44
N LEU A 5 -13.49 36.09 45.47
CA LEU A 5 -12.58 34.94 45.40
C LEU A 5 -13.18 33.79 44.56
N PHE A 6 -14.50 33.60 44.62
CA PHE A 6 -15.21 32.59 43.82
C PHE A 6 -15.26 32.96 42.33
N ALA A 7 -15.47 34.24 42.01
CA ALA A 7 -15.51 34.70 40.62
C ALA A 7 -14.16 34.44 39.90
N GLY A 8 -13.03 34.77 40.54
CA GLY A 8 -11.70 34.53 39.97
C GLY A 8 -11.40 33.06 39.69
N ARG A 9 -11.90 32.14 40.55
CA ARG A 9 -11.75 30.70 40.37
C ARG A 9 -12.57 30.19 39.18
N SER A 10 -13.77 30.76 38.96
CA SER A 10 -14.60 30.45 37.79
C SER A 10 -13.97 30.96 36.48
N TYR A 11 -13.39 32.16 36.46
CA TYR A 11 -12.68 32.67 35.28
C TYR A 11 -11.43 31.84 34.94
N LEU A 12 -10.71 31.37 35.96
CA LEU A 12 -9.54 30.51 35.78
C LEU A 12 -9.93 29.14 35.20
N LEU A 13 -11.04 28.55 35.65
CA LEU A 13 -11.57 27.31 35.07
C LEU A 13 -12.02 27.50 33.60
N VAL A 14 -12.66 28.63 33.29
CA VAL A 14 -13.04 28.95 31.90
C VAL A 14 -11.81 29.13 31.01
N ALA A 15 -10.77 29.81 31.50
CA ALA A 15 -9.52 29.99 30.75
C ALA A 15 -8.81 28.65 30.47
N ILE A 16 -8.77 27.74 31.45
CA ILE A 16 -8.21 26.39 31.27
C ILE A 16 -9.01 25.59 30.24
N SER A 17 -10.33 25.65 30.27
CA SER A 17 -11.18 24.95 29.28
C SER A 17 -10.98 25.47 27.86
N ILE A 18 -10.81 26.79 27.69
CA ILE A 18 -10.51 27.39 26.38
C ILE A 18 -9.13 26.93 25.88
N LEU A 19 -8.12 26.91 26.76
CA LEU A 19 -6.78 26.43 26.41
C LEU A 19 -6.79 24.95 26.03
N PHE A 20 -7.57 24.13 26.73
CA PHE A 20 -7.72 22.71 26.41
C PHE A 20 -8.41 22.49 25.06
N LEU A 21 -9.44 23.29 24.73
CA LEU A 21 -10.11 23.26 23.43
C LEU A 21 -9.18 23.68 22.27
N LEU A 22 -8.29 24.64 22.50
CA LEU A 22 -7.31 25.08 21.50
C LEU A 22 -6.22 24.02 21.23
N MET A 23 -5.91 23.15 22.20
CA MET A 23 -4.93 22.07 22.02
C MET A 23 -5.49 20.85 21.26
N ILE A 24 -6.81 20.68 21.19
CA ILE A 24 -7.45 19.55 20.48
C ILE A 24 -7.48 19.79 18.95
N SER A 25 -7.46 21.05 18.49
CA SER A 25 -7.53 21.36 17.06
C SER A 25 -6.22 21.10 16.30
N THR A 26 -5.08 21.04 16.99
CA THR A 26 -3.77 20.82 16.37
C THR A 26 -3.48 19.36 16.01
N THR A 27 -4.34 18.41 16.38
CA THR A 27 -4.15 16.96 16.11
C THR A 27 -4.90 16.44 14.88
N MET A 28 -5.39 17.31 13.99
CA MET A 28 -5.90 16.87 12.69
C MET A 28 -4.72 16.54 11.76
N ALA A 29 -4.11 15.36 11.96
CA ALA A 29 -3.19 14.79 11.00
C ALA A 29 -3.91 14.67 9.65
N GLN A 30 -3.38 15.32 8.62
CA GLN A 30 -3.93 15.28 7.27
C GLN A 30 -3.84 13.85 6.71
N ASN A 31 -4.88 13.05 6.94
CA ASN A 31 -5.04 11.73 6.37
C ASN A 31 -5.53 11.86 4.92
N HIS A 32 -4.74 12.54 4.07
CA HIS A 32 -4.93 12.48 2.64
C HIS A 32 -4.64 11.04 2.23
N ARG A 33 -5.62 10.34 1.63
CA ARG A 33 -5.40 8.98 1.18
C ARG A 33 -4.23 9.01 0.19
N LEU A 34 -3.16 8.24 0.45
CA LEU A 34 -1.98 8.19 -0.41
C LEU A 34 -2.30 7.76 -1.86
N THR A 35 -3.49 7.23 -2.11
CA THR A 35 -4.05 7.03 -3.46
C THR A 35 -4.16 8.35 -4.25
N ASP A 36 -4.41 9.49 -3.59
CA ASP A 36 -4.42 10.81 -4.22
C ASP A 36 -3.03 11.26 -4.66
N LEU A 37 -1.96 10.67 -4.11
CA LEU A 37 -0.60 10.98 -4.53
C LEU A 37 -0.39 10.57 -6.00
N CYS A 38 -0.94 9.42 -6.41
CA CYS A 38 -0.86 8.94 -7.79
C CYS A 38 -1.81 9.68 -8.75
N ASN A 39 -2.79 10.43 -8.24
CA ASN A 39 -3.64 11.29 -9.06
C ASN A 39 -2.87 12.52 -9.60
N HIS A 40 -1.71 12.84 -9.02
CA HIS A 40 -0.82 13.86 -9.55
C HIS A 40 -0.01 13.31 -10.74
N LYS A 41 -0.17 13.92 -11.93
CA LYS A 41 0.45 13.48 -13.20
C LYS A 41 1.92 13.09 -13.06
N TYR A 42 2.71 13.91 -12.38
CA TYR A 42 4.15 13.69 -12.22
C TYR A 42 4.47 12.55 -11.25
N ALA A 43 3.64 12.32 -10.23
CA ALA A 43 3.87 11.23 -9.29
C ALA A 43 3.65 9.87 -9.95
N LYS A 44 2.59 9.73 -10.76
CA LYS A 44 2.36 8.53 -11.57
C LYS A 44 3.53 8.28 -12.53
N GLN A 45 3.91 9.31 -13.29
CA GLN A 45 5.02 9.20 -14.25
C GLN A 45 6.35 8.83 -13.57
N ASN A 46 6.68 9.46 -12.44
CA ASN A 46 7.90 9.16 -11.69
C ASN A 46 7.91 7.71 -11.18
N LEU A 47 6.76 7.19 -10.74
CA LEU A 47 6.67 5.81 -10.26
C LEU A 47 6.81 4.80 -11.40
N ILE A 48 6.23 5.08 -12.58
CA ILE A 48 6.46 4.28 -13.80
C ILE A 48 7.94 4.28 -14.18
N THR A 49 8.58 5.46 -14.17
CA THR A 49 10.02 5.59 -14.44
C THR A 49 10.87 4.83 -13.41
N ALA A 50 10.49 4.86 -12.14
CA ALA A 50 11.17 4.12 -11.09
C ALA A 50 11.03 2.60 -11.27
N LEU A 51 9.86 2.12 -11.67
CA LEU A 51 9.61 0.70 -11.94
C LEU A 51 10.50 0.15 -13.06
N HIS A 52 10.81 0.97 -14.08
CA HIS A 52 11.67 0.60 -15.20
C HIS A 52 13.13 1.07 -15.02
N SER A 53 13.54 1.45 -13.81
CA SER A 53 14.90 1.92 -13.55
C SER A 53 15.94 0.82 -13.79
N SER A 54 17.13 1.18 -14.26
CA SER A 54 18.27 0.25 -14.31
C SER A 54 18.77 -0.14 -12.91
N ASN A 55 18.45 0.66 -11.88
CA ASN A 55 18.82 0.38 -10.50
C ASN A 55 17.81 -0.56 -9.83
N ALA A 56 18.26 -1.75 -9.42
CA ALA A 56 17.42 -2.76 -8.78
C ALA A 56 16.72 -2.26 -7.50
N GLY A 57 17.41 -1.50 -6.65
CA GLY A 57 16.83 -0.96 -5.42
C GLY A 57 15.73 0.09 -5.68
N VAL A 58 15.85 0.86 -6.77
CA VAL A 58 14.80 1.80 -7.20
C VAL A 58 13.57 1.02 -7.68
N ARG A 59 13.76 -0.04 -8.48
CA ARG A 59 12.65 -0.90 -8.92
C ARG A 59 11.97 -1.58 -7.73
N GLU A 60 12.75 -2.16 -6.82
CA GLU A 60 12.25 -2.80 -5.60
C GLU A 60 11.40 -1.82 -4.77
N SER A 61 11.91 -0.61 -4.55
CA SER A 61 11.17 0.45 -3.82
C SER A 61 9.86 0.83 -4.53
N ALA A 62 9.88 0.91 -5.86
CA ALA A 62 8.68 1.20 -6.64
C ALA A 62 7.63 0.10 -6.51
N VAL A 63 8.01 -1.17 -6.68
CA VAL A 63 7.10 -2.32 -6.52
C VAL A 63 6.53 -2.37 -5.11
N TYR A 64 7.38 -2.19 -4.09
CA TYR A 64 6.94 -2.15 -2.70
C TYR A 64 5.89 -1.06 -2.46
N LEU A 65 6.12 0.15 -2.99
CA LEU A 65 5.20 1.28 -2.85
C LEU A 65 3.84 0.97 -3.49
N ILE A 66 3.86 0.47 -4.73
CA ILE A 66 2.66 0.09 -5.50
C ILE A 66 1.84 -0.95 -4.73
N GLY A 67 2.47 -2.04 -4.29
CA GLY A 67 1.79 -3.11 -3.55
C GLY A 67 1.33 -2.67 -2.15
N LYS A 68 2.12 -1.86 -1.45
CA LYS A 68 1.78 -1.38 -0.09
C LYS A 68 0.55 -0.50 -0.08
N TYR A 69 0.44 0.41 -1.03
CA TYR A 69 -0.69 1.34 -1.12
C TYR A 69 -1.76 0.91 -2.10
N ARG A 70 -1.62 -0.29 -2.69
CA ARG A 70 -2.59 -0.91 -3.57
C ARG A 70 -2.96 -0.03 -4.77
N PHE A 71 -1.96 0.49 -5.48
CA PHE A 71 -2.21 1.31 -6.67
C PHE A 71 -2.65 0.43 -7.85
N ILE A 72 -3.97 0.17 -7.93
CA ILE A 72 -4.58 -0.75 -8.92
C ILE A 72 -4.25 -0.34 -10.36
N ASP A 73 -4.16 0.97 -10.64
CA ASP A 73 -3.83 1.53 -11.95
C ASP A 73 -2.43 1.19 -12.48
N PHE A 74 -1.59 0.51 -11.69
CA PHE A 74 -0.25 0.03 -12.08
C PHE A 74 -0.21 -1.48 -12.36
N GLU A 75 -1.37 -2.16 -12.38
CA GLU A 75 -1.44 -3.60 -12.65
C GLU A 75 -0.71 -3.96 -13.95
N ASP A 76 -0.98 -3.24 -15.04
CA ASP A 76 -0.38 -3.50 -16.36
C ASP A 76 1.13 -3.23 -16.38
N GLU A 77 1.59 -2.15 -15.74
CA GLU A 77 3.00 -1.83 -15.61
C GLU A 77 3.75 -2.88 -14.78
N LEU A 78 3.16 -3.37 -13.68
CA LEU A 78 3.74 -4.46 -12.90
C LEU A 78 3.83 -5.77 -13.68
N ILE A 79 2.81 -6.10 -14.51
CA ILE A 79 2.85 -7.30 -15.36
C ILE A 79 4.00 -7.19 -16.36
N LYS A 80 4.15 -6.05 -17.03
CA LYS A 80 5.28 -5.80 -17.95
C LYS A 80 6.61 -5.93 -17.23
N GLN A 81 6.75 -5.35 -16.04
CA GLN A 81 7.99 -5.46 -15.27
C GLN A 81 8.28 -6.91 -14.86
N LEU A 82 7.27 -7.68 -14.45
CA LEU A 82 7.44 -9.08 -14.06
C LEU A 82 8.04 -9.94 -15.19
N GLN A 83 7.62 -9.69 -16.43
CA GLN A 83 8.07 -10.42 -17.61
C GLN A 83 9.54 -10.17 -17.97
N VAL A 84 10.08 -9.00 -17.62
CA VAL A 84 11.46 -8.59 -17.96
C VAL A 84 12.41 -8.58 -16.76
N GLU A 85 11.90 -8.68 -15.54
CA GLU A 85 12.72 -8.62 -14.33
C GLU A 85 13.71 -9.80 -14.29
N SER A 86 14.95 -9.52 -13.92
CA SER A 86 15.99 -10.55 -13.75
C SER A 86 16.19 -10.91 -12.29
N GLU A 87 15.94 -9.96 -11.38
CA GLU A 87 16.18 -10.15 -9.95
C GLU A 87 15.08 -10.98 -9.31
N ALA A 88 15.47 -12.15 -8.79
CA ALA A 88 14.54 -13.11 -8.20
C ALA A 88 13.71 -12.53 -7.06
N ASP A 89 14.32 -11.71 -6.20
CA ASP A 89 13.65 -11.09 -5.06
C ASP A 89 12.61 -10.06 -5.50
N ILE A 90 12.90 -9.30 -6.57
CA ILE A 90 11.96 -8.32 -7.13
C ILE A 90 10.78 -9.04 -7.80
N LYS A 91 11.00 -10.15 -8.53
CA LYS A 91 9.89 -10.95 -9.09
C LYS A 91 8.91 -11.42 -8.01
N ILE A 92 9.45 -11.94 -6.89
CA ILE A 92 8.64 -12.41 -5.76
C ILE A 92 7.89 -11.22 -5.14
N LEU A 93 8.54 -10.07 -5.00
CA LEU A 93 7.91 -8.84 -4.51
C LEU A 93 6.78 -8.35 -5.42
N ILE A 94 6.93 -8.45 -6.74
CA ILE A 94 5.85 -8.13 -7.70
C ILE A 94 4.66 -9.06 -7.48
N GLY A 95 4.90 -10.36 -7.28
CA GLY A 95 3.85 -11.31 -6.93
C GLY A 95 3.10 -10.96 -5.64
N LEU A 96 3.83 -10.55 -4.60
CA LEU A 96 3.24 -10.05 -3.35
C LEU A 96 2.46 -8.74 -3.55
N ALA A 97 2.90 -7.87 -4.46
CA ALA A 97 2.18 -6.65 -4.80
C ALA A 97 0.82 -6.98 -5.45
N PHE A 98 0.79 -7.91 -6.43
CA PHE A 98 -0.46 -8.38 -7.02
C PHE A 98 -1.42 -8.98 -6.00
N PHE A 99 -0.91 -9.83 -5.10
CA PHE A 99 -1.69 -10.40 -4.00
C PHE A 99 -2.34 -9.29 -3.15
N ARG A 100 -1.56 -8.29 -2.74
CA ARG A 100 -2.05 -7.17 -1.91
C ARG A 100 -3.06 -6.28 -2.62
N MET A 101 -2.93 -6.13 -3.93
CA MET A 101 -3.85 -5.40 -4.79
C MET A 101 -5.13 -6.19 -5.10
N ASN A 102 -5.19 -7.46 -4.69
CA ASN A 102 -6.23 -8.41 -5.09
C ASN A 102 -6.37 -8.52 -6.64
N SER A 103 -5.24 -8.46 -7.33
CA SER A 103 -5.15 -8.45 -8.80
C SER A 103 -5.28 -9.86 -9.36
N GLU A 104 -6.48 -10.27 -9.77
CA GLU A 104 -6.67 -11.61 -10.37
C GLU A 104 -5.84 -11.77 -11.66
N LYS A 105 -5.73 -10.71 -12.46
CA LYS A 105 -4.94 -10.70 -13.70
C LYS A 105 -3.45 -10.90 -13.42
N GLY A 106 -2.87 -10.10 -12.52
CA GLY A 106 -1.46 -10.22 -12.14
C GLY A 106 -1.14 -11.57 -11.48
N MET A 107 -2.08 -12.13 -10.71
CA MET A 107 -1.92 -13.46 -10.12
C MET A 107 -1.94 -14.60 -11.15
N LYS A 108 -2.66 -14.46 -12.27
CA LYS A 108 -2.60 -15.41 -13.39
C LYS A 108 -1.25 -15.35 -14.10
N GLU A 109 -0.75 -14.16 -14.40
CA GLU A 109 0.57 -13.95 -15.00
C GLU A 109 1.69 -14.50 -14.11
N LEU A 110 1.61 -14.26 -12.79
CA LEU A 110 2.55 -14.81 -11.82
C LEU A 110 2.57 -16.34 -11.83
N LYS A 111 1.39 -16.97 -11.97
CA LYS A 111 1.26 -18.42 -12.05
C LYS A 111 1.97 -18.96 -13.29
N GLU A 112 1.73 -18.37 -14.45
CA GLU A 112 2.38 -18.79 -15.71
C GLU A 112 3.91 -18.72 -15.62
N ILE A 113 4.44 -17.66 -15.03
CA ILE A 113 5.89 -17.51 -14.82
C ILE A 113 6.41 -18.54 -13.81
N SER A 114 5.68 -18.81 -12.74
CA SER A 114 6.11 -19.77 -11.70
C SER A 114 6.35 -21.18 -12.24
N ASP A 115 5.64 -21.58 -13.30
CA ASP A 115 5.77 -22.90 -13.91
C ASP A 115 7.04 -23.00 -14.79
N HIS A 116 7.51 -21.87 -15.34
CA HIS A 116 8.60 -21.83 -16.33
C HIS A 116 9.89 -21.14 -15.86
N ASP A 117 9.88 -20.45 -14.73
CA ASP A 117 11.06 -19.73 -14.22
C ASP A 117 12.20 -20.72 -13.93
N GLN A 118 13.44 -20.30 -14.20
CA GLN A 118 14.64 -21.11 -13.96
C GLN A 118 15.08 -21.04 -12.50
N ASN A 119 14.70 -19.98 -11.78
CA ASN A 119 15.06 -19.80 -10.39
C ASN A 119 14.09 -20.55 -9.47
N ILE A 120 14.59 -21.60 -8.81
CA ILE A 120 13.82 -22.45 -7.89
C ILE A 120 13.14 -21.65 -6.77
N LYS A 121 13.78 -20.58 -6.27
CA LYS A 121 13.20 -19.71 -5.24
C LYS A 121 11.96 -19.00 -5.77
N VAL A 122 12.04 -18.43 -6.98
CA VAL A 122 10.90 -17.77 -7.64
C VAL A 122 9.76 -18.77 -7.82
N LYS A 123 10.03 -19.97 -8.37
CA LYS A 123 9.00 -21.01 -8.56
C LYS A 123 8.25 -21.31 -7.26
N ARG A 124 8.99 -21.68 -6.21
CA ARG A 124 8.41 -22.08 -4.92
C ARG A 124 7.60 -20.95 -4.28
N MET A 125 8.13 -19.74 -4.25
CA MET A 125 7.47 -18.60 -3.61
C MET A 125 6.24 -18.16 -4.40
N SER A 126 6.36 -18.02 -5.73
CA SER A 126 5.24 -17.65 -6.59
C SER A 126 4.11 -18.68 -6.52
N GLN A 127 4.43 -19.97 -6.51
CA GLN A 127 3.43 -21.04 -6.33
C GLN A 127 2.71 -20.93 -4.98
N ALA A 128 3.42 -20.66 -3.89
CA ALA A 128 2.82 -20.46 -2.57
C ALA A 128 1.89 -19.24 -2.55
N ILE A 129 2.32 -18.13 -3.15
CA ILE A 129 1.52 -16.89 -3.25
C ILE A 129 0.26 -17.12 -4.08
N CYS A 130 0.38 -17.78 -5.25
CA CYS A 130 -0.77 -18.14 -6.08
C CYS A 130 -1.73 -19.09 -5.36
N LYS A 131 -1.21 -20.12 -4.69
CA LYS A 131 -2.02 -21.08 -3.92
C LYS A 131 -2.87 -20.34 -2.88
N GLU A 132 -2.23 -19.53 -2.03
CA GLU A 132 -2.91 -18.74 -1.01
C GLU A 132 -3.99 -17.83 -1.60
N PHE A 133 -3.70 -17.18 -2.74
CA PHE A 133 -4.66 -16.30 -3.40
C PHE A 133 -5.89 -17.04 -3.92
N PHE A 134 -5.70 -18.15 -4.64
CA PHE A 134 -6.79 -18.87 -5.29
C PHE A 134 -7.59 -19.75 -4.31
N GLU A 135 -6.97 -20.28 -3.25
CA GLU A 135 -7.68 -21.02 -2.20
C GLU A 135 -8.60 -20.08 -1.40
N ASN A 136 -8.07 -18.95 -0.91
CA ASN A 136 -8.88 -17.96 -0.17
C ASN A 136 -10.02 -17.37 -1.04
N ASN A 137 -9.78 -17.15 -2.34
CA ASN A 137 -10.83 -16.67 -3.23
C ASN A 137 -11.86 -17.75 -3.59
N SER A 138 -11.51 -19.03 -3.50
CA SER A 138 -12.46 -20.13 -3.71
C SER A 138 -13.41 -20.26 -2.52
N ASP A 139 -12.89 -20.21 -1.29
CA ASP A 139 -13.70 -20.35 -0.07
C ASP A 139 -14.72 -19.22 0.07
N ASN A 140 -14.32 -17.98 -0.24
CA ASN A 140 -15.22 -16.82 -0.22
C ASN A 140 -16.38 -16.93 -1.22
N LYS A 141 -16.21 -17.66 -2.33
CA LYS A 141 -17.27 -17.90 -3.32
C LYS A 141 -18.25 -18.99 -2.87
N VAL A 142 -17.81 -19.94 -2.04
CA VAL A 142 -18.65 -21.02 -1.51
C VAL A 142 -19.53 -20.53 -0.36
N THR A 143 -19.05 -19.62 0.48
CA THR A 143 -19.83 -19.07 1.61
C THR A 143 -20.82 -17.95 1.25
N ALA A 144 -20.82 -17.47 -0.01
CA ALA A 144 -21.71 -16.41 -0.49
C ALA A 144 -22.96 -16.94 -1.24
N GLN A 145 -23.17 -18.27 -1.25
CA GLN A 145 -24.35 -18.95 -1.80
C GLN A 145 -25.24 -19.47 -0.68
#